data_AF-A0A7X0U1Y1-F1
#
_entry.id   AF-A0A7X0U1Y1-F1
#
_cell.length_a   1.000
_cell.length_b   1.000
_cell.length_c   1.000
_cell.angle_alpha   90.00
_cell.angle_beta   90.00
_cell.angle_gamma   90.00
#
_symmetry.space_group_name_H-M   'P 1'
#
loop_
_entity.id
_entity.type
_entity.pdbx_description
1 polymer ?
#
loop_
_entity_poly.entity_id
_entity_poly.type
_entity_poly.pdbx_seq_one_letter_code
_entity_poly.pdbx_strand_id
1 'polypeptide(L)'
;MSVRPLTLASAGLRRRWLRVLIGVLAGLGAIGALFAGLVALSFTSIKEAGFVDGPDPYRIRLQQSPAGLGPDTVMWLSVRRDGGLLSREWDLGCFNDDVPDDTFDSVKWTGPSSVEIRVADGRTFPVALDPASGRPETTAALNC
;
A
#
# COMPACT_ATOMS: atom_id res chain seq x y z
N MET A 1 61.96 -43.86 10.60
CA MET A 1 60.49 -44.05 10.49
C MET A 1 59.82 -42.69 10.58
N SER A 2 59.41 -42.13 9.44
CA SER A 2 58.68 -40.85 9.39
C SER A 2 57.41 -41.09 8.60
N VAL A 3 56.26 -40.96 9.26
CA VAL A 3 54.94 -41.13 8.64
C VAL A 3 54.14 -39.87 8.94
N ARG A 4 53.95 -39.05 7.90
CA ARG A 4 52.73 -38.30 7.50
C ARG A 4 53.14 -37.05 6.70
N PRO A 5 52.55 -36.85 5.50
CA PRO A 5 51.56 -35.78 5.40
C PRO A 5 50.49 -36.07 4.33
N LEU A 6 49.59 -37.03 4.57
CA LEU A 6 48.40 -37.21 3.72
C LEU A 6 47.12 -36.60 4.33
N THR A 7 47.15 -36.22 5.60
CA THR A 7 45.98 -35.70 6.35
C THR A 7 45.79 -34.18 6.23
N LEU A 8 46.83 -33.41 5.90
CA LEU A 8 46.77 -31.95 5.86
C LEU A 8 46.16 -31.40 4.56
N ALA A 9 46.42 -32.05 3.43
CA ALA A 9 45.90 -31.63 2.12
C ALA A 9 44.37 -31.81 2.02
N SER A 10 43.84 -32.92 2.54
CA SER A 10 42.40 -33.20 2.56
C SER A 10 41.65 -32.26 3.52
N ALA A 11 42.25 -31.91 4.66
CA ALA A 11 41.70 -30.93 5.60
C ALA A 11 41.64 -29.51 5.00
N GLY A 12 42.66 -29.10 4.25
CA GLY A 12 42.71 -27.82 3.55
C GLY A 12 41.67 -27.70 2.42
N LEU A 13 41.50 -28.77 1.64
CA LEU A 13 40.48 -28.84 0.59
C LEU A 13 39.08 -28.78 1.19
N ARG A 14 38.80 -29.60 2.22
CA ARG A 14 37.51 -29.60 2.94
C ARG A 14 37.17 -28.23 3.53
N ARG A 15 38.15 -27.50 4.07
CA ARG A 15 37.95 -26.15 4.62
C ARG A 15 37.68 -25.10 3.54
N ARG A 16 38.28 -25.21 2.35
CA ARG A 16 37.99 -24.35 1.20
C ARG A 16 36.57 -24.58 0.67
N TRP A 17 36.18 -25.84 0.48
CA TRP A 17 34.82 -26.19 0.06
C TRP A 17 33.76 -25.76 1.07
N LEU A 18 34.04 -25.90 2.38
CA LEU A 18 33.13 -25.41 3.42
C LEU A 18 32.91 -23.89 3.32
N ARG A 19 33.97 -23.11 3.07
CA ARG A 19 33.84 -21.64 2.88
C ARG A 19 33.03 -21.28 1.64
N VAL A 20 33.23 -22.02 0.54
CA VAL A 20 32.44 -21.83 -0.69
C VAL A 20 30.97 -22.15 -0.41
N LEU A 21 30.68 -23.28 0.25
CA LEU A 21 29.30 -23.66 0.61
C LEU A 21 28.64 -22.60 1.49
N ILE A 22 29.34 -22.10 2.52
CA ILE A 22 28.84 -21.03 3.39
C ILE A 22 28.56 -19.75 2.58
N GLY A 23 29.48 -19.36 1.69
CA GLY A 23 29.30 -18.19 0.83
C GLY A 23 28.10 -18.32 -0.11
N VAL A 24 27.90 -19.51 -0.71
CA VAL A 24 26.75 -19.80 -1.57
C VAL A 24 25.45 -19.74 -0.76
N LEU A 25 25.39 -20.38 0.41
CA LEU A 25 24.19 -20.37 1.25
C LEU A 25 23.87 -18.97 1.78
N ALA A 26 24.89 -18.20 2.17
CA ALA A 26 24.71 -16.80 2.58
C ALA A 26 24.22 -15.94 1.41
N GLY A 27 24.78 -16.12 0.22
CA GLY A 27 24.36 -15.43 -1.00
C GLY A 27 22.90 -15.75 -1.37
N LEU A 28 22.53 -17.03 -1.37
CA LEU A 28 21.15 -17.46 -1.62
C LEU A 28 20.18 -16.92 -0.55
N GLY A 29 20.59 -16.93 0.73
CA GLY A 29 19.80 -16.37 1.82
C GLY A 29 19.58 -14.86 1.66
N ALA A 30 20.62 -14.11 1.29
CA ALA A 30 20.52 -12.68 1.02
C ALA A 30 19.60 -12.37 -0.17
N ILE A 31 19.74 -13.13 -1.27
CA ILE A 31 18.87 -12.99 -2.46
C ILE A 31 17.41 -13.31 -2.08
N GLY A 32 17.17 -14.39 -1.34
CA GLY A 32 15.84 -14.76 -0.87
C GLY A 32 15.20 -13.69 0.02
N ALA A 33 15.97 -13.11 0.94
CA ALA A 33 15.49 -12.03 1.81
C ALA A 33 15.15 -10.75 1.03
N LEU A 34 15.99 -10.37 0.06
CA LEU A 34 15.72 -9.22 -0.82
C LEU A 34 14.47 -9.43 -1.67
N PHE A 35 14.31 -10.63 -2.24
CA PHE A 35 13.13 -10.98 -3.02
C PHE A 35 11.86 -10.92 -2.16
N ALA A 36 11.87 -11.53 -0.97
CA ALA A 36 10.75 -11.48 -0.05
C ALA A 36 10.40 -10.03 0.35
N GLY A 37 11.41 -9.19 0.61
CA GLY A 37 11.21 -7.77 0.89
C GLY A 37 10.58 -7.00 -0.28
N LEU A 38 11.03 -7.24 -1.51
CA LEU A 38 10.47 -6.62 -2.71
C LEU A 38 9.00 -7.00 -2.93
N VAL A 39 8.68 -8.28 -2.74
CA VAL A 39 7.30 -8.78 -2.82
C VAL A 39 6.43 -8.12 -1.75
N ALA A 40 6.90 -8.08 -0.50
CA ALA A 40 6.16 -7.42 0.58
C ALA A 40 5.91 -5.92 0.33
N LEU A 41 6.89 -5.21 -0.23
CA LEU A 41 6.72 -3.79 -0.61
C LEU A 41 5.68 -3.59 -1.71
N SER A 42 5.55 -4.55 -2.61
CA SER A 42 4.59 -4.46 -3.72
C SER A 42 3.15 -4.52 -3.20
N PHE A 43 2.89 -5.37 -2.20
CA PHE A 43 1.57 -5.54 -1.59
C PHE A 43 1.20 -4.46 -0.56
N THR A 44 2.18 -3.73 -0.04
CA THR A 44 1.96 -2.62 0.91
C THR A 44 1.96 -1.25 0.23
N SER A 45 2.23 -1.20 -1.08
CA SER A 45 2.28 0.07 -1.81
C SER A 45 0.87 0.65 -2.01
N ILE A 46 0.61 1.76 -1.33
CA ILE A 46 -0.51 2.65 -1.65
C ILE A 46 -0.04 3.57 -2.77
N LYS A 47 -0.75 3.54 -3.90
CA LYS A 47 -0.48 4.38 -5.08
C LYS A 47 -1.43 5.56 -5.09
N GLU A 48 -0.91 6.72 -5.51
CA GLU A 48 -1.75 7.88 -5.80
C GLU A 48 -2.54 7.61 -7.08
N ALA A 49 -3.87 7.63 -7.01
CA ALA A 49 -4.74 7.45 -8.17
C ALA A 49 -5.16 8.81 -8.77
N GLY A 50 -5.22 9.86 -7.96
CA GLY A 50 -5.49 11.22 -8.44
C GLY A 50 -6.08 12.14 -7.39
N PHE A 51 -6.57 13.29 -7.86
CA PHE A 51 -7.22 14.30 -7.03
C PHE A 51 -8.49 14.82 -7.72
N VAL A 52 -9.48 15.21 -6.91
CA VAL A 52 -10.66 15.95 -7.35
C VAL A 52 -10.67 17.29 -6.64
N ASP A 53 -10.45 18.36 -7.40
CA ASP A 53 -10.47 19.72 -6.88
C ASP A 53 -11.86 20.10 -6.40
N GLY A 54 -11.91 20.74 -5.23
CA GLY A 54 -13.13 21.21 -4.60
C GLY A 54 -13.17 22.72 -4.44
N PRO A 55 -14.17 23.22 -3.71
CA PRO A 55 -14.19 24.58 -3.21
C PRO A 55 -12.92 24.84 -2.39
N ASP A 56 -12.19 25.90 -2.71
CA ASP A 56 -10.97 26.29 -2.00
C ASP A 56 -11.31 26.46 -0.50
N PRO A 57 -10.54 25.87 0.44
CA PRO A 57 -9.23 25.23 0.29
C PRO A 57 -9.24 23.69 0.25
N TYR A 58 -10.30 23.06 -0.24
CA TYR A 58 -10.50 21.61 -0.16
C TYR A 58 -10.22 20.87 -1.46
N ARG A 59 -9.62 19.68 -1.35
CA ARG A 59 -9.43 18.71 -2.43
C ARG A 59 -9.68 17.31 -1.93
N ILE A 60 -10.17 16.43 -2.78
CA ILE A 60 -10.31 15.00 -2.48
C ILE A 60 -9.11 14.30 -3.08
N ARG A 61 -8.45 13.47 -2.30
CA ARG A 61 -7.34 12.63 -2.71
C ARG A 61 -7.83 11.20 -2.88
N LEU A 62 -7.41 10.58 -3.97
CA LEU A 62 -7.74 9.20 -4.30
C LEU A 62 -6.45 8.39 -4.27
N GLN A 63 -6.46 7.31 -3.50
CA GLN A 63 -5.35 6.38 -3.41
C GLN A 63 -5.85 4.95 -3.63
N GLN A 64 -4.99 4.10 -4.18
CA GLN A 64 -5.31 2.70 -4.47
C GLN A 64 -4.27 1.79 -3.86
N SER A 65 -4.69 0.68 -3.24
CA SER A 65 -3.79 -0.37 -2.77
C SER A 65 -4.29 -1.75 -3.18
N PRO A 66 -3.42 -2.77 -3.21
CA PRO A 66 -3.87 -4.16 -3.25
C PRO A 66 -4.73 -4.51 -2.03
N ALA A 67 -5.74 -5.36 -2.21
CA ALA A 67 -6.58 -5.92 -1.13
C ALA A 67 -6.05 -7.29 -0.66
N GLY A 68 -4.73 -7.40 -0.43
CA GLY A 68 -4.06 -8.65 -0.07
C GLY A 68 -3.28 -9.28 -1.22
N LEU A 69 -3.27 -10.61 -1.32
CA LEU A 69 -2.51 -11.37 -2.33
C LEU A 69 -3.29 -11.64 -3.64
N GLY A 70 -4.57 -11.25 -3.68
CA GLY A 70 -5.45 -11.41 -4.83
C GLY A 70 -5.28 -10.30 -5.88
N PRO A 71 -6.05 -10.34 -6.98
CA PRO A 71 -6.11 -9.27 -7.97
C PRO A 71 -6.88 -8.04 -7.47
N ASP A 72 -7.61 -8.19 -6.37
CA ASP A 72 -8.52 -7.21 -5.80
C ASP A 72 -7.76 -5.98 -5.29
N THR A 73 -8.40 -4.82 -5.36
CA THR A 73 -7.87 -3.52 -4.97
C THR A 73 -8.82 -2.74 -4.06
N VAL A 74 -8.25 -1.93 -3.19
CA VAL A 74 -8.98 -1.00 -2.32
C VAL A 74 -8.73 0.42 -2.79
N MET A 75 -9.80 1.16 -3.06
CA MET A 75 -9.79 2.60 -3.24
C MET A 75 -10.00 3.30 -1.91
N TRP A 76 -9.06 4.17 -1.54
CA TRP A 76 -9.07 5.01 -0.35
C TRP A 76 -9.31 6.46 -0.76
N LEU A 77 -10.25 7.12 -0.08
CA LEU A 77 -10.57 8.52 -0.31
C LEU A 77 -10.30 9.31 0.95
N SER A 78 -9.65 10.46 0.80
CA SER A 78 -9.49 11.41 1.88
C SER A 78 -9.83 12.82 1.41
N VAL A 79 -10.42 13.63 2.30
CA VAL A 79 -10.56 15.06 2.08
C VAL A 79 -9.34 15.76 2.69
N ARG A 80 -8.66 16.53 1.87
CA ARG A 80 -7.53 17.36 2.25
C ARG A 80 -7.96 18.81 2.24
N ARG A 81 -7.72 19.49 3.36
CA ARG A 81 -7.75 20.94 3.47
C ARG A 81 -6.34 21.48 3.30
N ASP A 82 -6.09 22.23 2.25
CA ASP A 82 -4.80 22.84 2.01
C ASP A 82 -4.56 24.03 2.94
N GLY A 83 -3.39 24.05 3.56
CA GLY A 83 -2.95 25.09 4.48
C GLY A 83 -1.43 25.18 4.58
N GLY A 84 -0.71 24.72 3.55
CA GLY A 84 0.75 24.57 3.59
C GLY A 84 1.17 23.62 4.72
N LEU A 85 1.92 24.13 5.69
CA LEU A 85 2.35 23.38 6.89
C LEU A 85 1.19 22.99 7.82
N LEU A 86 0.04 23.66 7.71
CA LEU A 86 -1.16 23.38 8.49
C LEU A 86 -2.20 22.56 7.71
N SER A 87 -1.80 21.96 6.59
CA SER A 87 -2.69 21.09 5.82
C SER A 87 -3.21 19.96 6.71
N ARG A 88 -4.50 19.68 6.58
CA ARG A 88 -5.16 18.59 7.32
C ARG A 88 -5.81 17.65 6.34
N GLU A 89 -5.85 16.39 6.69
CA GLU A 89 -6.40 15.33 5.87
C GLU A 89 -7.24 14.42 6.75
N TRP A 90 -8.42 14.05 6.26
CA TRP A 90 -9.36 13.18 6.94
C TRP A 90 -9.85 12.11 5.98
N ASP A 91 -10.03 10.90 6.50
CA ASP A 91 -10.64 9.80 5.76
C ASP A 91 -12.08 10.15 5.35
N LEU A 92 -12.42 9.92 4.08
CA LEU A 92 -13.77 10.03 3.53
C LEU A 92 -14.40 8.65 3.35
N GLY A 93 -13.59 7.65 3.02
CA GLY A 93 -14.10 6.33 2.73
C GLY A 93 -13.10 5.38 2.10
N CYS A 94 -13.49 4.11 2.09
CA CYS A 94 -12.72 3.03 1.50
C CYS A 94 -13.67 2.06 0.76
N PHE A 95 -13.24 1.53 -0.39
CA PHE A 95 -14.05 0.67 -1.23
C PHE A 95 -13.17 -0.44 -1.81
N ASN A 96 -13.43 -1.67 -1.39
CA ASN A 96 -12.78 -2.86 -1.95
C ASN A 96 -13.59 -3.36 -3.17
N ASP A 97 -12.90 -3.80 -4.21
CA ASP A 97 -13.51 -4.32 -5.44
C ASP A 97 -13.75 -5.84 -5.42
N ASP A 98 -13.55 -6.48 -4.26
CA ASP A 98 -13.82 -7.91 -4.02
C ASP A 98 -15.27 -8.31 -4.36
N VAL A 99 -16.20 -7.38 -4.14
CA VAL A 99 -17.58 -7.42 -4.65
C VAL A 99 -17.71 -6.40 -5.79
N PRO A 100 -17.97 -6.82 -7.04
CA PRO A 100 -18.04 -5.92 -8.19
C PRO A 100 -19.02 -4.74 -8.01
N ASP A 101 -20.13 -4.95 -7.29
CA ASP A 101 -21.14 -3.93 -7.04
C ASP A 101 -20.71 -2.87 -6.00
N ASP A 102 -19.73 -3.19 -5.14
CA ASP A 102 -19.18 -2.29 -4.11
C ASP A 102 -17.97 -1.47 -4.61
N THR A 103 -17.51 -1.75 -5.84
CA THR A 103 -16.36 -1.08 -6.45
C THR A 103 -16.58 0.43 -6.55
N PHE A 104 -15.58 1.22 -6.15
CA PHE A 104 -15.60 2.68 -6.32
C PHE A 104 -15.77 3.07 -7.80
N ASP A 105 -16.76 3.93 -8.10
CA ASP A 105 -17.00 4.47 -9.44
C ASP A 105 -16.52 5.92 -9.53
N SER A 106 -17.06 6.80 -8.68
CA SER A 106 -16.78 8.22 -8.77
C SER A 106 -16.97 8.97 -7.45
N VAL A 107 -16.31 10.13 -7.33
CA VAL A 107 -16.52 11.08 -6.25
C VAL A 107 -16.64 12.48 -6.83
N LYS A 108 -17.58 13.26 -6.32
CA LYS A 108 -17.79 14.65 -6.75
C LYS A 108 -18.21 15.54 -5.59
N TRP A 109 -17.87 16.81 -5.71
CA TRP A 109 -18.43 17.85 -4.86
C TRP A 109 -19.86 18.16 -5.29
N THR A 110 -20.78 18.16 -4.32
CA THR A 110 -22.19 18.55 -4.54
C THR A 110 -22.51 19.93 -3.97
N GLY A 111 -21.57 20.52 -3.23
CA GLY A 111 -21.67 21.84 -2.64
C GLY A 111 -20.38 22.26 -1.92
N PRO A 112 -20.37 23.44 -1.26
CA PRO A 112 -19.19 23.97 -0.55
C PRO A 112 -18.64 23.06 0.55
N SER A 113 -19.51 22.28 1.19
CA SER A 113 -19.20 21.40 2.31
C SER A 113 -19.87 20.03 2.15
N SER A 114 -20.09 19.57 0.91
CA SER A 114 -20.77 18.30 0.66
C SER A 114 -20.17 17.57 -0.53
N VAL A 115 -20.02 16.25 -0.34
CA VAL A 115 -19.44 15.32 -1.30
C VAL A 115 -20.44 14.19 -1.54
N GLU A 116 -20.50 13.68 -2.77
CA GLU A 116 -21.20 12.44 -3.10
C GLU A 116 -20.18 11.44 -3.64
N ILE A 117 -20.15 10.26 -3.03
CA ILE A 117 -19.37 9.11 -3.51
C ILE A 117 -20.34 8.13 -4.16
N ARG A 118 -19.96 7.53 -5.28
CA ARG A 118 -20.74 6.54 -6.01
C ARG A 118 -19.93 5.25 -6.20
N VAL A 119 -20.63 4.12 -6.13
CA VAL A 119 -20.09 2.79 -6.44
C VAL A 119 -20.72 2.25 -7.73
N ALA A 120 -20.15 1.18 -8.28
CA ALA A 120 -20.45 0.65 -9.61
C ALA A 120 -21.92 0.30 -9.83
N ASP A 121 -22.64 -0.14 -8.79
CA ASP A 121 -24.08 -0.47 -8.89
C ASP A 121 -25.01 0.76 -8.89
N GLY A 122 -24.44 1.97 -8.77
CA GLY A 122 -25.16 3.23 -8.78
C GLY A 122 -25.61 3.74 -7.42
N ARG A 123 -25.40 2.99 -6.32
CA ARG A 123 -25.60 3.52 -4.96
C ARG A 123 -24.72 4.74 -4.73
N THR A 124 -25.24 5.69 -3.98
CA THR A 124 -24.55 6.93 -3.64
C THR A 124 -24.49 7.14 -2.14
N PHE A 125 -23.35 7.61 -1.67
CA PHE A 125 -23.07 7.94 -0.28
C PHE A 125 -22.84 9.44 -0.16
N PRO A 126 -23.82 10.22 0.32
CA PRO A 126 -23.62 11.62 0.62
C PRO A 126 -22.79 11.78 1.90
N VAL A 127 -21.80 12.66 1.85
CA VAL A 127 -20.92 12.99 2.97
C VAL A 127 -20.93 14.49 3.19
N ALA A 128 -21.40 14.91 4.36
CA ALA A 128 -21.32 16.30 4.81
C ALA A 128 -19.97 16.55 5.48
N LEU A 129 -19.41 17.74 5.25
CA LEU A 129 -18.19 18.21 5.90
C LEU A 129 -18.53 19.32 6.89
N ASP A 130 -17.91 19.26 8.07
CA ASP A 130 -17.95 20.37 9.02
C ASP A 130 -17.36 21.64 8.34
N PRO A 131 -18.13 22.74 8.19
CA PRO A 131 -17.68 23.90 7.42
C PRO A 131 -16.45 24.60 8.01
N ALA A 132 -16.24 24.51 9.33
CA ALA A 132 -15.14 25.19 10.02
C ALA A 132 -13.80 24.44 9.87
N SER A 133 -13.84 23.11 10.02
CA SER A 133 -12.66 22.26 10.00
C SER A 133 -12.41 21.62 8.63
N GLY A 134 -13.46 21.23 7.91
CA GLY A 134 -13.40 20.36 6.73
C GLY A 134 -13.52 18.87 7.05
N ARG A 135 -13.72 18.51 8.32
CA ARG A 135 -13.82 17.12 8.75
C ARG A 135 -15.14 16.50 8.29
N PRO A 136 -15.12 15.29 7.70
CA PRO A 136 -16.35 14.56 7.40
C PRO A 136 -17.16 14.25 8.65
N GLU A 137 -18.48 14.46 8.60
CA GLU A 137 -19.41 14.07 9.66
C GLU A 137 -19.62 12.54 9.68
N THR A 138 -19.53 11.92 8.51
CA THR A 138 -19.62 10.48 8.28
C THR A 138 -18.55 10.04 7.27
N THR A 139 -18.25 8.75 7.27
CA THR A 139 -17.41 8.11 6.24
C THR A 139 -18.21 6.99 5.56
N ALA A 140 -17.81 6.61 4.35
CA ALA A 140 -18.42 5.52 3.60
C ALA A 140 -17.39 4.40 3.35
N ALA A 141 -17.63 3.22 3.92
CA ALA A 141 -16.72 2.08 3.81
C ALA A 141 -17.47 0.83 3.32
N LEU A 142 -16.92 0.13 2.33
CA LEU A 142 -17.42 -1.16 1.85
C LEU A 142 -16.26 -2.16 1.76
N ASN A 143 -16.36 -3.24 2.54
CA ASN A 143 -15.43 -4.37 2.58
C ASN A 143 -13.96 -4.00 2.88
N CYS A 144 -13.81 -2.99 3.74
CA CYS A 144 -12.61 -2.61 4.47
C CYS A 144 -13.02 -2.28 5.92
#